data_AF-A0A672RFY9-F1
#
_entry.id   AF-A0A672RFY9-F1
#
_cell.length_a   1.000
_cell.length_b   1.000
_cell.length_c   1.000
_cell.angle_alpha   90.00
_cell.angle_beta   90.00
_cell.angle_gamma   90.00
#
_symmetry.space_group_name_H-M   'P 1'
#
loop_
_entity.id
_entity.type
_entity.pdbx_description
1 polymer ?
#
loop_
_entity_poly.entity_id
_entity_poly.type
_entity_poly.pdbx_seq_one_letter_code
_entity_poly.pdbx_strand_id
1 'polypeptide(L)'
;MDRFVWTNGLLEMNETLVIQQRGVRLYDGEDKAKLDVGVVLLSTHRLLWRDQKNNECCICIPLSQVIFFEEQAAGIGKSAKIVVHLHPVPENKEPGPYQQSKYSYIKLRLTEEMTQKRWENTPVSQPIPTGVGPKLLSPEDLVNACKMFESLKLPLRLRVFDSGVMVVQLQSHSEEEMIASALDNVSDKGSLTAEEFAKLLGLSVLLAKERLLLAEKMGHLCRDDSVEGLRFYPNLF
;
A
#
# COMPACT_ATOMS: atom_id res chain seq x y z
N MET A 1 -8.13 15.60 -1.42
CA MET A 1 -6.86 16.27 -1.00
C MET A 1 -6.94 16.97 0.35
N ASP A 2 -8.11 17.40 0.79
CA ASP A 2 -8.42 17.88 2.15
C ASP A 2 -8.16 16.90 3.30
N ARG A 3 -7.54 15.75 3.07
CA ARG A 3 -7.06 14.83 4.11
C ARG A 3 -5.59 15.10 4.48
N PHE A 4 -4.86 15.84 3.64
CA PHE A 4 -3.47 16.23 3.93
C PHE A 4 -3.39 17.25 5.05
N VAL A 5 -2.39 17.10 5.91
CA VAL A 5 -2.03 18.04 6.97
C VAL A 5 -0.65 18.65 6.69
N TRP A 6 -0.41 19.86 7.19
CA TRP A 6 0.93 20.45 7.17
C TRP A 6 1.86 19.69 8.11
N THR A 7 3.12 19.55 7.72
CA THR A 7 4.15 18.91 8.55
C THR A 7 5.49 19.62 8.39
N ASN A 8 6.36 19.50 9.39
CA ASN A 8 7.76 19.96 9.29
C ASN A 8 8.61 19.03 8.41
N GLY A 9 8.05 17.90 7.94
CA GLY A 9 8.73 16.94 7.10
C GLY A 9 9.82 16.12 7.80
N LEU A 10 9.94 16.24 9.12
CA LEU A 10 10.82 15.40 9.93
C LEU A 10 10.10 14.08 10.24
N LEU A 11 10.88 12.99 10.25
CA LEU A 11 10.38 11.69 10.70
C LEU A 11 10.28 11.70 12.22
N GLU A 12 9.20 11.13 12.74
CA GLU A 12 8.97 10.98 14.16
C GLU A 12 9.89 9.90 14.78
N MET A 13 9.98 9.90 16.11
CA MET A 13 10.72 8.86 16.82
C MET A 13 10.04 7.50 16.55
N ASN A 14 10.79 6.54 16.01
CA ASN A 14 10.31 5.23 15.49
C ASN A 14 9.64 5.25 14.11
N GLU A 15 9.62 6.38 13.40
CA GLU A 15 9.22 6.44 11.99
C GLU A 15 10.43 6.23 11.08
N THR A 16 10.34 5.26 10.16
CA THR A 16 11.44 4.94 9.25
C THR A 16 11.04 5.27 7.81
N LEU A 17 11.95 5.90 7.06
CA LEU A 17 11.77 6.13 5.62
C LEU A 17 11.89 4.80 4.87
N VAL A 18 10.86 4.46 4.09
CA VAL A 18 10.84 3.25 3.26
C VAL A 18 11.36 3.56 1.85
N ILE A 19 10.77 4.58 1.21
CA ILE A 19 11.18 5.00 -0.14
C ILE A 19 10.95 6.50 -0.32
N GLN A 20 11.75 7.09 -1.20
CA GLN A 20 11.54 8.45 -1.69
C GLN A 20 11.57 8.46 -3.21
N GLN A 21 10.69 9.23 -3.80
CA GLN A 21 10.59 9.39 -5.25
C GLN A 21 10.52 10.87 -5.59
N ARG A 22 11.46 11.33 -6.40
CA ARG A 22 11.49 12.69 -6.93
C ARG A 22 10.63 12.82 -8.17
N GLY A 23 10.29 14.04 -8.54
CA GLY A 23 9.58 14.30 -9.79
C GLY A 23 8.11 13.92 -9.74
N VAL A 24 7.45 13.98 -8.57
CA VAL A 24 6.04 13.56 -8.42
C VAL A 24 5.11 14.77 -8.38
N ARG A 25 4.04 14.72 -9.18
CA ARG A 25 2.93 15.68 -9.14
C ARG A 25 1.72 15.11 -8.44
N LEU A 26 1.07 15.93 -7.63
CA LEU A 26 -0.18 15.59 -6.95
C LEU A 26 -1.41 16.04 -7.75
N TYR A 27 -2.47 15.26 -7.63
CA TYR A 27 -3.80 15.55 -8.16
C TYR A 27 -4.83 15.31 -7.06
N ASP A 28 -5.82 16.19 -6.99
CA ASP A 28 -7.03 15.98 -6.21
C ASP A 28 -8.10 15.31 -7.08
N GLY A 29 -8.24 14.00 -6.96
CA GLY A 29 -9.01 13.21 -7.92
C GLY A 29 -8.52 13.39 -9.35
N GLU A 30 -9.36 13.97 -10.21
CA GLU A 30 -9.01 14.31 -11.59
C GLU A 30 -8.36 15.70 -11.73
N ASP A 31 -8.51 16.56 -10.72
CA ASP A 31 -8.05 17.95 -10.77
C ASP A 31 -6.56 18.05 -10.41
N LYS A 32 -5.79 18.79 -11.21
CA LYS A 32 -4.38 19.02 -10.89
C LYS A 32 -4.29 19.86 -9.62
N ALA A 33 -3.52 19.39 -8.63
CA ALA A 33 -3.26 20.17 -7.43
C ALA A 33 -2.54 21.48 -7.80
N LYS A 34 -2.76 22.54 -7.01
CA LYS A 34 -2.02 23.81 -7.08
C LYS A 34 -0.57 23.70 -6.59
N LEU A 35 -0.16 22.50 -6.18
CA LEU A 35 1.19 22.16 -5.78
C LEU A 35 2.01 21.80 -7.02
N ASP A 36 3.28 22.17 -7.03
CA ASP A 36 4.18 21.95 -8.15
C ASP A 36 4.69 20.49 -8.17
N VAL A 37 5.79 20.24 -8.90
CA VAL A 37 6.50 18.97 -8.82
C VAL A 37 7.24 18.90 -7.48
N GLY A 38 7.15 17.76 -6.81
CA GLY A 38 7.81 17.54 -5.53
C GLY A 38 8.40 16.15 -5.39
N VAL A 39 8.78 15.84 -4.17
CA VAL A 39 9.30 14.55 -3.73
C VAL A 39 8.25 13.89 -2.85
N VAL A 40 7.84 12.68 -3.20
CA VAL A 40 7.02 11.84 -2.32
C VAL A 40 7.95 11.00 -1.46
N LEU A 41 7.69 10.96 -0.17
CA LEU A 41 8.35 10.08 0.79
C LEU A 41 7.30 9.15 1.38
N LEU A 42 7.54 7.85 1.30
CA LEU A 42 6.75 6.87 2.01
C LEU A 42 7.56 6.44 3.23
N SER A 43 7.02 6.70 4.42
CA SER A 43 7.55 6.17 5.67
C SER A 43 6.72 4.97 6.13
N THR A 44 7.10 4.39 7.26
CA THR A 44 6.31 3.34 7.92
C THR A 44 4.96 3.82 8.45
N HIS A 45 4.76 5.13 8.62
CA HIS A 45 3.56 5.69 9.24
C HIS A 45 2.77 6.64 8.33
N ARG A 46 3.44 7.28 7.37
CA ARG A 46 2.88 8.40 6.61
C ARG A 46 3.32 8.38 5.15
N LEU A 47 2.45 8.88 4.29
CA LEU A 47 2.80 9.32 2.95
C LEU A 47 3.01 10.83 3.01
N LEU A 48 4.24 11.27 2.76
CA LEU A 48 4.62 12.68 2.75
C LEU A 48 4.86 13.15 1.32
N TRP A 49 4.57 14.42 1.08
CA TRP A 49 4.98 15.14 -0.11
C TRP A 49 5.70 16.42 0.29
N ARG A 50 6.83 16.68 -0.36
CA ARG A 50 7.66 17.85 -0.14
C ARG A 50 7.85 18.58 -1.47
N ASP A 51 7.64 19.88 -1.49
CA ASP A 51 7.91 20.68 -2.68
C ASP A 51 9.41 20.69 -3.02
N GLN A 52 9.74 20.60 -4.31
CA GLN A 52 11.13 20.54 -4.76
C GLN A 52 11.88 21.87 -4.64
N LYS A 53 11.16 23.00 -4.73
CA LYS A 53 11.73 24.36 -4.66
C LYS A 53 11.62 24.94 -3.25
N ASN A 54 10.52 24.65 -2.56
CA ASN A 54 10.26 25.13 -1.21
C ASN A 54 10.25 23.97 -0.20
N ASN A 55 11.40 23.74 0.44
CA ASN A 55 11.54 22.66 1.42
C ASN A 55 10.65 22.83 2.68
N GLU A 56 10.12 24.02 2.94
CA GLU A 56 9.17 24.26 4.04
C GLU A 56 7.74 23.82 3.69
N CYS A 57 7.43 23.66 2.41
CA CYS A 57 6.14 23.17 1.95
C CYS A 57 6.12 21.64 1.99
N CYS A 58 5.86 21.10 3.19
CA CYS A 58 5.70 19.67 3.42
C CYS A 58 4.28 19.35 3.90
N ILE A 59 3.67 18.35 3.28
CA ILE A 59 2.35 17.87 3.64
C ILE A 59 2.38 16.36 3.79
N CYS A 60 1.52 15.80 4.63
CA CYS A 60 1.44 14.36 4.78
C CYS A 60 0.01 13.87 5.00
N ILE A 61 -0.18 12.58 4.79
CA ILE A 61 -1.33 11.81 5.25
C ILE A 61 -0.84 10.60 6.04
N PRO A 62 -1.45 10.27 7.18
CA PRO A 62 -1.22 8.99 7.84
C PRO A 62 -1.60 7.83 6.94
N LEU A 63 -0.83 6.75 6.95
CA LEU A 63 -1.16 5.55 6.17
C LEU A 63 -2.46 4.89 6.64
N SER A 64 -2.88 5.11 7.89
CA SER A 64 -4.19 4.70 8.40
C SER A 64 -5.38 5.38 7.71
N GLN A 65 -5.15 6.50 7.00
CA GLN A 65 -6.17 7.15 6.18
C GLN A 65 -6.26 6.60 4.76
N VAL A 66 -5.33 5.72 4.37
CA VAL A 66 -5.29 5.11 3.04
C VAL A 66 -6.04 3.78 3.08
N ILE A 67 -7.06 3.65 2.24
CA ILE A 67 -7.83 2.41 2.09
C ILE A 67 -7.03 1.43 1.22
N PHE A 68 -6.61 1.87 0.03
CA PHE A 68 -5.77 1.09 -0.88
C PHE A 68 -5.10 1.97 -1.95
N PHE A 69 -4.15 1.36 -2.66
CA PHE A 69 -3.46 1.94 -3.82
C PHE A 69 -3.87 1.20 -5.08
N GLU A 70 -4.00 1.95 -6.18
CA GLU A 70 -4.34 1.41 -7.49
C GLU A 70 -3.44 2.05 -8.55
N GLU A 71 -2.96 1.26 -9.51
CA GLU A 71 -2.27 1.81 -10.67
C GLU A 71 -3.30 2.14 -11.76
N GLN A 72 -3.35 3.41 -12.15
CA GLN A 72 -4.08 3.83 -13.32
C GLN A 72 -3.11 3.95 -14.50
N ALA A 73 -3.23 2.98 -15.41
CA ALA A 73 -2.51 2.98 -16.67
C ALA A 73 -2.76 4.28 -17.43
N ALA A 74 -1.69 4.92 -17.87
CA ALA A 74 -1.77 6.09 -18.72
C ALA A 74 -1.59 5.64 -20.18
N GLY A 75 -2.44 6.15 -21.08
CA GLY A 75 -2.35 5.82 -22.50
C GLY A 75 -0.96 6.11 -23.10
N ILE A 76 -0.72 5.60 -24.31
CA ILE A 76 0.57 5.64 -25.01
C ILE A 76 1.23 7.03 -24.89
N GLY A 77 2.45 7.08 -24.34
CA GLY A 77 3.25 8.30 -24.18
C GLY A 77 2.98 9.12 -22.90
N LYS A 78 2.20 8.62 -21.94
CA LYS A 78 1.96 9.27 -20.65
C LYS A 78 2.47 8.40 -19.49
N SER A 79 2.98 9.02 -18.42
CA SER A 79 3.41 8.31 -17.21
C SER A 79 2.22 7.75 -16.43
N ALA A 80 2.36 6.52 -15.92
CA ALA A 80 1.39 5.89 -15.03
C ALA A 80 1.10 6.78 -13.80
N LYS A 81 -0.14 6.68 -13.31
CA LYS A 81 -0.57 7.39 -12.11
C LYS A 81 -0.89 6.38 -11.03
N ILE A 82 -0.42 6.62 -9.81
CA ILE A 82 -0.84 5.86 -8.64
C ILE A 82 -2.03 6.60 -8.05
N VAL A 83 -3.19 5.94 -8.00
CA VAL A 83 -4.39 6.42 -7.33
C VAL A 83 -4.34 5.95 -5.88
N VAL A 84 -4.57 6.86 -4.94
CA VAL A 84 -4.60 6.56 -3.51
C VAL A 84 -6.01 6.86 -3.02
N HIS A 85 -6.74 5.82 -2.63
CA HIS A 85 -8.10 5.94 -2.12
C HIS A 85 -8.07 6.15 -0.62
N LEU A 86 -8.84 7.13 -0.13
CA LEU A 86 -8.75 7.65 1.23
C LEU A 86 -10.08 7.52 1.97
N HIS A 87 -10.00 7.36 3.29
CA HIS A 87 -11.17 7.46 4.16
C HIS A 87 -11.77 8.89 4.18
N PRO A 88 -13.03 9.03 4.65
CA PRO A 88 -13.64 10.34 4.92
C PRO A 88 -12.77 11.22 5.84
N VAL A 89 -12.93 12.56 5.77
CA VAL A 89 -12.15 13.48 6.61
C VAL A 89 -12.40 13.12 8.08
N PRO A 90 -11.36 12.89 8.90
CA PRO A 90 -11.56 12.72 10.34
C PRO A 90 -12.00 14.04 10.98
N GLU A 91 -12.93 13.99 11.94
CA GLU A 91 -13.51 15.19 12.55
C GLU A 91 -12.49 16.12 13.22
N ASN A 92 -11.41 15.55 13.77
CA ASN A 92 -10.34 16.27 14.49
C ASN A 92 -9.08 16.53 13.63
N LYS A 93 -9.26 16.74 12.31
CA LYS A 93 -8.13 16.88 11.39
C LYS A 93 -7.42 18.23 11.57
N GLU A 94 -6.09 18.18 11.67
CA GLU A 94 -5.22 19.36 11.62
C GLU A 94 -5.32 20.12 10.27
N PRO A 95 -5.01 21.43 10.25
CA PRO A 95 -5.08 22.23 9.03
C PRO A 95 -4.11 21.73 7.95
N GLY A 96 -4.54 21.88 6.70
CA GLY A 96 -3.77 21.47 5.53
C GLY A 96 -3.93 22.41 4.34
N PRO A 97 -3.26 22.12 3.22
CA PRO A 97 -3.31 22.96 2.02
C PRO A 97 -4.69 23.05 1.36
N TYR A 98 -5.57 22.08 1.61
CA TYR A 98 -6.92 22.02 1.07
C TYR A 98 -7.90 21.80 2.22
N GLN A 99 -8.98 22.59 2.23
CA GLN A 99 -10.01 22.49 3.26
C GLN A 99 -11.19 21.61 2.84
N GLN A 100 -11.41 21.46 1.54
CA GLN A 100 -12.45 20.62 0.96
C GLN A 100 -11.94 19.96 -0.30
N SER A 101 -12.41 18.74 -0.53
CA SER A 101 -12.23 18.00 -1.77
C SER A 101 -13.53 17.35 -2.19
N LYS A 102 -13.77 17.31 -3.50
CA LYS A 102 -14.92 16.61 -4.09
C LYS A 102 -14.67 15.11 -4.26
N TYR A 103 -13.42 14.66 -4.08
CA TYR A 103 -12.99 13.29 -4.37
C TYR A 103 -12.53 12.59 -3.10
N SER A 104 -12.82 11.28 -3.03
CA SER A 104 -12.32 10.38 -1.98
C SER A 104 -10.92 9.84 -2.27
N TYR A 105 -10.27 10.30 -3.33
CA TYR A 105 -8.98 9.78 -3.76
C TYR A 105 -8.07 10.89 -4.30
N ILE A 106 -6.77 10.62 -4.34
CA ILE A 106 -5.75 11.48 -4.93
C ILE A 106 -4.97 10.71 -6.00
N LYS A 107 -4.24 11.41 -6.87
CA LYS A 107 -3.32 10.75 -7.80
C LYS A 107 -1.90 11.29 -7.68
N LEU A 108 -0.94 10.37 -7.70
CA LEU A 108 0.48 10.64 -7.80
C LEU A 108 0.91 10.38 -9.24
N ARG A 109 1.36 11.41 -9.95
CA ARG A 109 1.90 11.28 -11.30
C ARG A 109 3.41 11.43 -11.28
N LEU A 110 4.12 10.43 -11.77
CA LEU A 110 5.57 10.43 -11.93
C LEU A 110 5.93 11.25 -13.18
N THR A 111 6.75 12.30 -13.04
CA THR A 111 7.05 13.27 -14.11
C THR A 111 8.51 13.36 -14.54
N GLU A 112 9.43 12.57 -13.98
CA GLU A 112 10.86 12.62 -14.36
C GLU A 112 11.56 11.26 -14.43
N GLU A 113 12.61 11.23 -15.26
CA GLU A 113 13.36 10.12 -15.87
C GLU A 113 14.07 9.14 -14.90
N MET A 114 13.76 7.85 -15.01
CA MET A 114 14.69 6.78 -14.63
C MET A 114 15.65 6.47 -15.80
N THR A 115 16.73 7.26 -16.04
CA THR A 115 17.72 6.79 -17.04
C THR A 115 19.18 7.24 -16.96
N GLN A 116 19.72 7.85 -15.89
CA GLN A 116 21.19 8.04 -15.88
C GLN A 116 21.88 8.02 -14.50
N LYS A 117 22.85 7.09 -14.39
CA LYS A 117 24.03 7.10 -13.51
C LYS A 117 23.92 6.61 -12.05
N ARG A 118 23.35 5.41 -11.81
CA ARG A 118 23.70 4.63 -10.60
C ARG A 118 24.18 3.20 -10.84
N TRP A 119 24.09 2.68 -12.06
CA TRP A 119 24.52 1.30 -12.39
C TRP A 119 25.75 1.22 -13.32
N GLU A 120 26.26 2.34 -13.84
CA GLU A 120 27.35 2.38 -14.84
C GLU A 120 28.77 2.09 -14.29
N ASN A 121 28.96 1.80 -12.99
CA ASN A 121 30.30 1.57 -12.41
C ASN A 121 30.62 0.11 -12.05
N THR A 122 29.94 -0.88 -12.62
CA THR A 122 30.35 -2.29 -12.45
C THR A 122 30.85 -2.84 -13.79
N PRO A 123 32.14 -3.13 -13.95
CA PRO A 123 32.64 -3.72 -15.20
C PRO A 123 32.28 -5.21 -15.23
N VAL A 124 31.86 -5.71 -16.39
CA VAL A 124 32.41 -6.90 -17.09
C VAL A 124 31.46 -7.32 -18.24
N SER A 125 31.98 -7.09 -19.45
CA SER A 125 32.00 -7.97 -20.63
C SER A 125 30.73 -8.67 -21.15
N GLN A 126 30.13 -8.11 -22.21
CA GLN A 126 30.04 -8.65 -23.60
C GLN A 126 28.80 -8.09 -24.35
N PRO A 127 28.84 -7.92 -25.69
CA PRO A 127 27.82 -7.15 -26.43
C PRO A 127 26.80 -7.99 -27.24
N ILE A 128 25.74 -7.28 -27.69
CA ILE A 128 24.80 -7.49 -28.84
C ILE A 128 23.33 -7.74 -28.42
N PRO A 129 22.27 -7.22 -29.11
CA PRO A 129 22.14 -6.06 -30.00
C PRO A 129 21.11 -5.00 -29.56
N THR A 130 21.22 -3.85 -30.20
CA THR A 130 20.36 -2.66 -30.22
C THR A 130 18.88 -2.91 -30.56
N GLY A 131 17.95 -2.40 -29.74
CA GLY A 131 16.54 -2.29 -30.11
C GLY A 131 15.54 -1.92 -28.99
N VAL A 132 15.21 -0.62 -28.91
CA VAL A 132 13.90 0.01 -28.61
C VAL A 132 13.17 -0.25 -27.27
N GLY A 133 13.03 0.82 -26.46
CA GLY A 133 11.95 1.02 -25.46
C GLY A 133 12.28 0.68 -23.99
N PRO A 134 11.64 1.34 -23.01
CA PRO A 134 11.73 0.94 -21.61
C PRO A 134 11.12 -0.47 -21.47
N LYS A 135 11.89 -1.39 -20.90
CA LYS A 135 11.48 -2.77 -20.69
C LYS A 135 10.28 -2.77 -19.73
N LEU A 136 9.12 -3.21 -20.23
CA LEU A 136 7.93 -3.45 -19.41
C LEU A 136 8.32 -4.40 -18.28
N LEU A 137 8.12 -3.99 -17.04
CA LEU A 137 8.25 -4.89 -15.90
C LEU A 137 7.21 -5.98 -16.07
N SER A 138 7.66 -7.23 -16.19
CA SER A 138 6.74 -8.35 -16.21
C SER A 138 6.21 -8.60 -14.78
N PRO A 139 5.08 -9.29 -14.62
CA PRO A 139 4.61 -9.73 -13.31
C PRO A 139 5.70 -10.46 -12.50
N GLU A 140 6.57 -11.21 -13.20
CA GLU A 140 7.70 -11.92 -12.60
C GLU A 140 8.77 -10.97 -12.07
N ASP A 141 9.06 -9.87 -12.77
CA ASP A 141 10.02 -8.86 -12.31
C ASP A 141 9.56 -8.19 -11.01
N LEU A 142 8.27 -7.88 -10.89
CA LEU A 142 7.68 -7.32 -9.66
C LEU A 142 7.78 -8.33 -8.51
N VAL A 143 7.41 -9.59 -8.75
CA VAL A 143 7.49 -10.65 -7.75
C VAL A 143 8.94 -10.86 -7.30
N ASN A 144 9.89 -10.85 -8.23
CA ASN A 144 11.31 -11.00 -7.91
C ASN A 144 11.85 -9.82 -7.10
N ALA A 145 11.41 -8.60 -7.39
CA ALA A 145 11.74 -7.43 -6.57
C ALA A 145 11.18 -7.57 -5.14
N CYS A 146 9.94 -8.02 -4.97
CA CYS A 146 9.33 -8.25 -3.67
C CYS A 146 10.02 -9.35 -2.85
N LYS A 147 10.55 -10.39 -3.49
CA LYS A 147 11.36 -11.43 -2.82
C LYS A 147 12.65 -10.88 -2.21
N MET A 148 13.17 -9.76 -2.71
CA MET A 148 14.38 -9.14 -2.18
C MET A 148 14.15 -8.34 -0.90
N PHE A 149 12.90 -8.12 -0.47
CA PHE A 149 12.63 -7.26 0.69
C PHE A 149 13.30 -7.79 1.98
N GLU A 150 13.28 -9.11 2.19
CA GLU A 150 13.91 -9.73 3.37
C GLU A 150 15.44 -9.67 3.32
N SER A 151 16.05 -9.93 2.15
CA SER A 151 17.52 -9.88 2.00
C SER A 151 18.07 -8.47 2.14
N LEU A 152 17.27 -7.46 1.76
CA LEU A 152 17.59 -6.04 1.91
C LEU A 152 17.22 -5.49 3.30
N LYS A 153 16.72 -6.33 4.22
CA LYS A 153 16.30 -5.94 5.58
C LYS A 153 15.29 -4.80 5.59
N LEU A 154 14.41 -4.77 4.60
CA LEU A 154 13.31 -3.82 4.56
C LEU A 154 12.22 -4.25 5.55
N PRO A 155 11.43 -3.30 6.10
CA PRO A 155 10.36 -3.61 7.05
C PRO A 155 9.14 -4.28 6.39
N LEU A 156 9.27 -4.74 5.15
CA LEU A 156 8.22 -5.36 4.34
C LEU A 156 8.64 -6.78 3.99
N ARG A 157 7.67 -7.68 3.90
CA ARG A 157 7.86 -9.07 3.45
C ARG A 157 6.79 -9.45 2.44
N LEU A 158 7.18 -10.28 1.49
CA LEU A 158 6.27 -10.92 0.56
C LEU A 158 5.80 -12.23 1.19
N ARG A 159 4.52 -12.32 1.54
CA ARG A 159 3.90 -13.56 2.00
C ARG A 159 3.16 -14.22 0.85
N VAL A 160 3.24 -15.55 0.80
CA VAL A 160 2.43 -16.39 -0.09
C VAL A 160 1.55 -17.26 0.79
N PHE A 161 0.24 -17.18 0.60
CA PHE A 161 -0.73 -18.04 1.26
C PHE A 161 -0.83 -19.39 0.56
N ASP A 162 -1.39 -20.41 1.21
CA ASP A 162 -1.55 -21.74 0.63
C ASP A 162 -2.41 -21.73 -0.65
N SER A 163 -3.29 -20.75 -0.79
CA SER A 163 -4.08 -20.52 -2.01
C SER A 163 -3.25 -20.01 -3.20
N GLY A 164 -1.97 -19.68 -3.00
CA GLY A 164 -1.10 -19.04 -3.98
C GLY A 164 -1.24 -17.51 -4.02
N VAL A 165 -2.14 -16.93 -3.22
CA VAL A 165 -2.27 -15.49 -3.08
C VAL A 165 -0.98 -14.90 -2.51
N MET A 166 -0.50 -13.83 -3.14
CA MET A 166 0.70 -13.12 -2.73
C MET A 166 0.34 -11.76 -2.12
N VAL A 167 0.84 -11.46 -0.93
CA VAL A 167 0.58 -10.20 -0.23
C VAL A 167 1.88 -9.60 0.29
N VAL A 168 2.07 -8.31 0.08
CA VAL A 168 3.14 -7.54 0.72
C VAL A 168 2.61 -6.98 2.03
N GLN A 169 3.30 -7.28 3.13
CA GLN A 169 2.91 -6.86 4.47
C GLN A 169 4.13 -6.42 5.29
N LEU A 170 3.91 -5.69 6.38
CA LEU A 170 4.99 -5.33 7.30
C LEU A 170 5.57 -6.59 7.98
N GLN A 171 6.87 -6.58 8.25
CA GLN A 171 7.55 -7.66 8.97
C GLN A 171 7.07 -7.76 10.43
N SER A 172 6.66 -6.63 11.01
CA SER A 172 6.09 -6.57 12.36
C SER A 172 4.70 -7.19 12.47
N HIS A 173 4.00 -7.41 11.34
CA HIS A 173 2.68 -8.02 11.36
C HIS A 173 2.84 -9.53 11.53
N SER A 174 2.60 -10.02 12.74
CA SER A 174 2.73 -11.43 13.10
C SER A 174 1.52 -12.24 12.65
N GLU A 175 1.70 -13.52 12.39
CA GLU A 175 0.57 -14.39 12.00
C GLU A 175 -0.33 -14.65 13.20
N GLU A 176 0.29 -14.73 14.38
CA GLU A 176 -0.32 -14.94 15.68
C GLU A 176 -1.32 -13.84 15.99
N GLU A 177 -0.98 -12.56 15.76
CA GLU A 177 -1.91 -11.44 15.94
C GLU A 177 -3.09 -11.51 14.96
N MET A 178 -2.85 -11.90 13.70
CA MET A 178 -3.94 -12.05 12.73
C MET A 178 -4.92 -13.15 13.14
N ILE A 179 -4.40 -14.28 13.62
CA ILE A 179 -5.20 -15.42 14.06
C ILE A 179 -5.97 -15.07 15.32
N ALA A 180 -5.33 -14.44 16.31
CA ALA A 180 -5.98 -13.99 17.53
C ALA A 180 -7.13 -13.02 17.21
N SER A 181 -6.85 -12.01 16.36
CA SER A 181 -7.88 -11.07 15.92
C SER A 181 -9.05 -11.75 15.20
N ALA A 182 -8.78 -12.77 14.37
CA ALA A 182 -9.83 -13.53 13.71
C ALA A 182 -10.68 -14.32 14.72
N LEU A 183 -10.04 -15.02 15.66
CA LEU A 183 -10.71 -15.79 16.69
C LEU A 183 -11.59 -14.92 17.59
N ASP A 184 -11.08 -13.78 18.04
CA ASP A 184 -11.80 -12.85 18.91
C ASP A 184 -13.07 -12.35 18.21
N ASN A 185 -12.95 -11.87 16.97
CA ASN A 185 -14.09 -11.36 16.22
C ASN A 185 -15.13 -12.45 15.90
N VAL A 186 -14.68 -13.67 15.55
CA VAL A 186 -15.60 -14.79 15.29
C VAL A 186 -16.30 -15.22 16.57
N SER A 187 -15.60 -15.26 17.70
CA SER A 187 -16.17 -15.60 19.01
C SER A 187 -17.18 -14.55 19.48
N ASP A 188 -16.84 -13.27 19.36
CA ASP A 188 -17.70 -12.14 19.74
C ASP A 188 -19.01 -12.10 18.95
N LYS A 189 -18.97 -12.48 17.67
CA LYS A 189 -20.13 -12.52 16.78
C LYS A 189 -20.79 -13.89 16.74
N GLY A 190 -20.23 -14.90 17.42
CA GLY A 190 -20.60 -16.31 17.36
C GLY A 190 -20.20 -16.99 16.05
N SER A 191 -20.34 -16.33 14.91
CA SER A 191 -19.92 -16.83 13.60
C SER A 191 -19.80 -15.71 12.57
N LEU A 192 -18.94 -15.88 11.57
CA LEU A 192 -18.77 -14.89 10.50
C LEU A 192 -18.50 -15.55 9.14
N THR A 193 -19.02 -14.93 8.07
CA THR A 193 -18.53 -15.17 6.70
C THR A 193 -17.29 -14.32 6.41
N ALA A 194 -16.55 -14.66 5.35
CA ALA A 194 -15.42 -13.85 4.90
C ALA A 194 -15.82 -12.40 4.55
N GLU A 195 -17.03 -12.18 4.04
CA GLU A 195 -17.54 -10.85 3.69
C GLU A 195 -17.90 -10.02 4.92
N GLU A 196 -18.53 -10.65 5.92
CA GLU A 196 -18.86 -10.00 7.20
C GLU A 196 -17.57 -9.61 7.94
N PHE A 197 -16.61 -10.54 8.02
CA PHE A 197 -15.30 -10.30 8.63
C PHE A 197 -14.52 -9.20 7.90
N ALA A 198 -14.54 -9.19 6.57
CA ALA A 198 -13.93 -8.13 5.75
C ALA A 198 -14.52 -6.75 6.06
N LYS A 199 -15.85 -6.64 6.15
CA LYS A 199 -16.54 -5.38 6.48
C LYS A 199 -16.23 -4.89 7.89
N LEU A 200 -16.13 -5.80 8.87
CA LEU A 200 -15.82 -5.45 10.25
C LEU A 200 -14.42 -4.85 10.40
N LEU A 201 -13.43 -5.42 9.71
CA LEU A 201 -12.03 -5.02 9.82
C LEU A 201 -11.54 -4.07 8.72
N GLY A 202 -12.40 -3.71 7.77
CA GLY A 202 -12.03 -2.87 6.62
C GLY A 202 -11.01 -3.55 5.69
N LEU A 203 -11.08 -4.87 5.54
CA LEU A 203 -10.17 -5.67 4.70
C LEU A 203 -10.81 -6.01 3.36
N SER A 204 -9.99 -6.45 2.39
CA SER A 204 -10.52 -7.11 1.20
C SER A 204 -11.08 -8.49 1.56
N VAL A 205 -12.15 -8.93 0.89
CA VAL A 205 -12.77 -10.24 1.12
C VAL A 205 -11.77 -11.38 0.94
N LEU A 206 -10.83 -11.23 -0.01
CA LEU A 206 -9.78 -12.20 -0.26
C LEU A 206 -8.82 -12.32 0.93
N LEU A 207 -8.31 -11.21 1.47
CA LEU A 207 -7.43 -11.24 2.64
C LEU A 207 -8.17 -11.71 3.90
N ALA A 208 -9.42 -11.30 4.07
CA ALA A 208 -10.30 -11.76 5.15
C ALA A 208 -10.46 -13.29 5.11
N LYS A 209 -10.73 -13.85 3.92
CA LYS A 209 -10.82 -15.30 3.72
C LYS A 209 -9.52 -16.02 4.07
N GLU A 210 -8.37 -15.52 3.61
CA GLU A 210 -7.07 -16.12 3.92
C GLU A 210 -6.78 -16.14 5.44
N ARG A 211 -7.14 -15.06 6.16
CA ARG A 211 -6.98 -15.01 7.63
C ARG A 211 -7.87 -16.02 8.35
N LEU A 212 -9.13 -16.17 7.94
CA LEU A 212 -10.06 -17.14 8.52
C LEU A 212 -9.60 -18.58 8.26
N LEU A 213 -9.16 -18.87 7.03
CA LEU A 213 -8.61 -20.18 6.67
C LEU A 213 -7.31 -20.50 7.43
N LEU A 214 -6.47 -19.50 7.68
CA LEU A 214 -5.26 -19.68 8.49
C LEU A 214 -5.62 -20.03 9.95
N ALA A 215 -6.59 -19.33 10.55
CA ALA A 215 -7.06 -19.63 11.89
C ALA A 215 -7.73 -21.01 11.99
N GLU A 216 -8.45 -21.44 10.95
CA GLU A 216 -8.97 -22.81 10.82
C GLU A 216 -7.83 -23.84 10.77
N LYS A 217 -6.80 -23.60 9.93
CA LYS A 217 -5.64 -24.49 9.79
C LYS A 217 -4.89 -24.69 11.11
N MET A 218 -4.87 -23.67 11.96
CA MET A 218 -4.28 -23.73 13.30
C MET A 218 -5.20 -24.36 14.36
N GLY A 219 -6.41 -24.77 13.98
CA GLY A 219 -7.36 -25.43 14.86
C GLY A 219 -8.15 -24.49 15.77
N HIS A 220 -8.07 -23.17 15.56
CA HIS A 220 -8.82 -22.19 16.35
C HIS A 220 -10.25 -22.00 15.85
N LEU A 221 -10.46 -22.12 14.55
CA LEU A 221 -11.78 -22.03 13.91
C LEU A 221 -12.16 -23.35 13.24
N CYS A 222 -13.44 -23.56 13.07
CA CYS A 222 -14.01 -24.58 12.19
C CYS A 222 -14.95 -23.90 11.18
N ARG A 223 -15.22 -24.57 10.06
CA ARG A 223 -16.11 -24.05 9.02
C ARG A 223 -17.35 -24.90 8.86
N ASP A 224 -18.45 -24.22 8.58
CA ASP A 224 -19.68 -24.79 8.06
C ASP A 224 -19.81 -24.38 6.59
N ASP A 225 -19.87 -25.37 5.70
CA ASP A 225 -20.06 -25.16 4.27
C ASP A 225 -21.45 -25.67 3.89
N SER A 226 -22.37 -24.73 3.74
CA SER A 226 -23.78 -25.00 3.47
C SER A 226 -24.26 -24.26 2.23
N VAL A 227 -25.52 -24.49 1.84
CA VAL A 227 -26.16 -23.76 0.73
C VAL A 227 -26.27 -22.26 0.98
N GLU A 228 -26.17 -21.82 2.24
CA GLU A 228 -26.17 -20.41 2.63
C GLU A 228 -24.79 -19.75 2.52
N GLY A 229 -23.73 -20.56 2.31
CA GLY A 229 -22.36 -20.13 2.09
C GLY A 229 -21.38 -20.65 3.15
N LEU A 230 -20.11 -20.28 2.98
CA LEU A 230 -19.02 -20.67 3.87
C LEU A 230 -18.97 -19.74 5.09
N ARG A 231 -19.19 -20.30 6.28
CA ARG A 231 -19.20 -19.59 7.56
C ARG A 231 -18.19 -20.20 8.53
N PHE A 232 -17.55 -19.37 9.33
CA PHE A 232 -16.55 -19.78 10.32
C PHE A 232 -17.08 -19.61 11.73
N TYR A 233 -16.73 -20.57 12.59
CA TYR A 233 -17.13 -20.68 13.99
C TYR A 233 -15.90 -20.95 14.87
N PRO A 234 -15.93 -20.62 16.18
CA PRO A 234 -14.90 -21.05 17.10
C PRO A 234 -14.84 -22.59 17.17
N ASN A 235 -13.63 -23.16 17.12
CA ASN A 235 -13.49 -24.60 17.23
C ASN A 235 -13.68 -25.05 18.70
N LEU A 236 -14.71 -25.85 18.95
CA LEU A 236 -15.05 -26.40 20.26
C LEU A 236 -14.65 -27.89 20.41
N PHE A 237 -13.93 -28.44 19.43
CA PHE A 237 -13.55 -29.85 19.33
C PHE A 237 -12.04 -30.07 19.44
#